data_AF-A0A165JYH0-F1
#
_entry.id   AF-A0A165JYH0-F1
#
_cell.length_a   1.000
_cell.length_b   1.000
_cell.length_c   1.000
_cell.angle_alpha   90.00
_cell.angle_beta   90.00
_cell.angle_gamma   90.00
#
_symmetry.space_group_name_H-M   'P 1'
#
loop_
_entity.id
_entity.type
_entity.pdbx_description
1 polymer ?
#
loop_
_entity_poly.entity_id
_entity_poly.type
_entity_poly.pdbx_seq_one_letter_code
_entity_poly.pdbx_strand_id
1 'polypeptide(L)'
;MFLDTDLNSLTTVLSNLYELFSIAADRMYNYAKSLPRGKQPKQKIMIDTIRDVMRLAFVLMKSKLKHGKLRAVNYQNSVSKAQINWLAATAFQRALKKRQSVYGIILAYLDKCLSSSQPKSTAEKARMQRIIRTNWTKKSLEMNRAI
;
A
#
# COMPACT_ATOMS: atom_id res chain seq x y z
N MET A 1 -5.15 -1.99 -15.77
CA MET A 1 -5.79 -3.31 -15.90
C MET A 1 -5.83 -4.07 -14.56
N PHE A 2 -4.72 -4.15 -13.81
CA PHE A 2 -4.61 -4.94 -12.56
C PHE A 2 -5.46 -4.51 -11.36
N LEU A 3 -5.98 -3.29 -11.34
CA LEU A 3 -6.84 -2.77 -10.26
C LEU A 3 -8.32 -2.79 -10.62
N ASP A 4 -8.67 -3.39 -11.75
CA ASP A 4 -10.05 -3.45 -12.21
C ASP A 4 -10.81 -4.53 -11.44
N THR A 5 -11.78 -4.10 -10.62
CA THR A 5 -12.65 -4.98 -9.82
C THR A 5 -13.69 -5.72 -10.65
N ASP A 6 -13.93 -5.31 -11.90
CA ASP A 6 -14.84 -6.00 -12.80
C ASP A 6 -14.17 -7.23 -13.44
N LEU A 7 -12.83 -7.20 -13.57
CA LEU A 7 -12.04 -8.28 -14.17
C LEU A 7 -11.26 -9.12 -13.15
N ASN A 8 -11.19 -8.68 -11.89
CA ASN A 8 -10.38 -9.31 -10.86
C ASN A 8 -11.16 -9.47 -9.55
N SER A 9 -10.93 -10.59 -8.85
CA SER A 9 -11.44 -10.77 -7.50
C SER A 9 -10.93 -9.66 -6.57
N LEU A 10 -11.72 -9.31 -5.53
CA LEU A 10 -11.30 -8.35 -4.51
C LEU A 10 -9.96 -8.75 -3.84
N THR A 11 -9.63 -10.05 -3.73
CA THR A 11 -8.34 -10.49 -3.16
C THR A 11 -7.18 -10.16 -4.09
N THR A 12 -7.39 -10.33 -5.38
CA THR A 12 -6.42 -10.01 -6.43
C THR A 12 -6.16 -8.50 -6.46
N VAL A 13 -7.22 -7.70 -6.44
CA VAL A 13 -7.11 -6.23 -6.42
C VAL A 13 -6.37 -5.75 -5.17
N LEU A 14 -6.70 -6.26 -3.99
CA LEU A 14 -5.99 -5.91 -2.75
C LEU A 14 -4.53 -6.36 -2.76
N SER A 15 -4.22 -7.51 -3.37
CA SER A 15 -2.85 -7.98 -3.56
C SER A 15 -2.05 -7.05 -4.48
N ASN A 16 -2.60 -6.74 -5.64
CA ASN A 16 -1.97 -5.85 -6.62
C ASN A 16 -1.76 -4.45 -6.02
N LEU A 17 -2.72 -3.97 -5.21
CA LEU A 17 -2.60 -2.68 -4.53
C LEU A 17 -1.46 -2.68 -3.51
N TYR A 18 -1.32 -3.74 -2.71
CA TYR A 18 -0.23 -3.89 -1.76
C TYR A 18 1.14 -3.95 -2.46
N GLU A 19 1.23 -4.67 -3.58
CA GLU A 19 2.44 -4.76 -4.39
C GLU A 19 2.85 -3.39 -4.94
N LEU A 20 1.90 -2.65 -5.54
CA LEU A 20 2.13 -1.29 -6.04
C LEU A 20 2.60 -0.35 -4.94
N PHE A 21 2.03 -0.43 -3.72
CA PHE A 21 2.52 0.35 -2.59
C PHE A 21 3.92 -0.06 -2.14
N SER A 22 4.25 -1.35 -2.20
CA SER A 22 5.59 -1.84 -1.86
C SER A 22 6.63 -1.31 -2.86
N ILE A 23 6.31 -1.33 -4.16
CA ILE A 23 7.15 -0.75 -5.21
C ILE A 23 7.29 0.76 -5.00
N ALA A 24 6.20 1.47 -4.70
CA ALA A 24 6.23 2.90 -4.44
C ALA A 24 7.11 3.24 -3.22
N ALA A 25 7.04 2.46 -2.15
CA ALA A 25 7.87 2.62 -0.97
C ALA A 25 9.35 2.41 -1.26
N ASP A 26 9.71 1.34 -1.98
CA ASP A 26 11.09 1.06 -2.38
C ASP A 26 11.63 2.16 -3.31
N ARG A 27 10.83 2.64 -4.27
CA ARG A 27 11.21 3.74 -5.18
C ARG A 27 11.41 5.06 -4.42
N MET A 28 10.49 5.42 -3.52
CA MET A 28 10.61 6.62 -2.70
C MET A 28 11.89 6.60 -1.87
N TYR A 29 12.19 5.47 -1.24
CA TYR A 29 13.42 5.30 -0.47
C TYR A 29 14.67 5.41 -1.34
N ASN A 30 14.73 4.67 -2.46
CA ASN A 30 15.88 4.67 -3.35
C ASN A 30 16.13 6.07 -3.95
N TYR A 31 15.07 6.79 -4.30
CA TYR A 31 15.15 8.17 -4.76
C TYR A 31 15.68 9.11 -3.67
N ALA A 32 15.15 9.03 -2.44
CA ALA A 32 15.64 9.84 -1.34
C ALA A 32 17.12 9.57 -1.02
N LYS A 33 17.55 8.30 -1.13
CA LYS A 33 18.92 7.87 -0.89
C LYS A 33 19.88 8.31 -2.00
N SER A 34 19.46 8.29 -3.26
CA SER A 34 20.32 8.64 -4.39
C SER A 34 20.62 10.14 -4.48
N LEU A 35 19.89 10.97 -3.75
CA LEU A 35 20.13 12.40 -3.67
C LEU A 35 21.31 12.73 -2.76
N PRO A 36 22.13 13.75 -3.11
CA PRO A 36 23.16 14.29 -2.23
C PRO A 36 22.58 14.70 -0.87
N ARG A 37 23.36 14.59 0.23
CA ARG A 37 22.89 14.81 1.61
C ARG A 37 22.10 16.12 1.81
N GLY A 38 22.52 17.22 1.17
CA GLY A 38 21.83 18.52 1.25
C GLY A 38 20.55 18.65 0.42
N LYS A 39 20.26 17.68 -0.47
CA LYS A 39 19.08 17.63 -1.34
C LYS A 39 18.11 16.52 -0.97
N GLN A 40 18.42 15.70 0.04
CA GLN A 40 17.52 14.64 0.47
C GLN A 40 16.21 15.23 1.00
N PRO A 41 15.05 14.65 0.64
CA PRO A 41 13.77 15.19 1.05
C PRO A 41 13.66 15.17 2.57
N LYS A 42 13.07 16.23 3.13
CA LYS A 42 12.73 16.26 4.56
C LYS A 42 11.64 15.22 4.84
N GLN A 43 11.63 14.65 6.05
CA GLN A 43 10.64 13.63 6.44
C GLN A 43 9.19 14.12 6.28
N LYS A 44 8.93 15.42 6.48
CA LYS A 44 7.62 16.04 6.22
C LYS A 44 7.16 15.85 4.77
N ILE A 45 8.04 16.14 3.80
CA ILE A 45 7.73 15.97 2.37
C ILE A 45 7.43 14.50 2.08
N MET A 46 8.20 13.57 2.65
CA MET A 46 7.95 12.14 2.46
C MET A 46 6.58 11.72 3.04
N ILE A 47 6.19 12.25 4.21
CA ILE A 47 4.86 11.98 4.81
C ILE A 47 3.74 12.51 3.91
N ASP A 48 3.89 13.73 3.39
CA ASP A 48 2.91 14.34 2.48
C ASP A 48 2.81 13.53 1.18
N THR A 49 3.93 13.09 0.61
CA THR A 49 3.97 12.18 -0.55
C THR A 49 3.25 10.87 -0.28
N ILE A 50 3.49 10.22 0.89
CA ILE A 50 2.79 8.99 1.26
C ILE A 50 1.28 9.23 1.35
N ARG A 51 0.87 10.34 1.96
CA ARG A 51 -0.54 10.72 2.07
C ARG A 51 -1.19 10.93 0.70
N ASP A 52 -0.50 11.59 -0.20
CA ASP A 52 -0.99 11.86 -1.56
C ASP A 52 -1.08 10.58 -2.38
N VAL A 53 -0.12 9.67 -2.25
CA VAL A 53 -0.18 8.33 -2.87
C VAL A 53 -1.38 7.54 -2.35
N MET A 54 -1.65 7.55 -1.04
CA MET A 54 -2.83 6.90 -0.45
C MET A 54 -4.13 7.52 -0.96
N ARG A 55 -4.19 8.86 -1.04
CA ARG A 55 -5.35 9.60 -1.55
C ARG A 55 -5.60 9.32 -3.03
N LEU A 56 -4.53 9.32 -3.84
CA LEU A 56 -4.59 9.02 -5.26
C LEU A 56 -5.10 7.60 -5.49
N ALA A 57 -4.58 6.61 -4.76
CA ALA A 57 -5.07 5.24 -4.83
C ALA A 57 -6.58 5.15 -4.53
N PHE A 58 -7.07 5.85 -3.50
CA PHE A 58 -8.49 5.90 -3.19
C PHE A 58 -9.33 6.52 -4.32
N VAL A 59 -8.89 7.64 -4.89
CA VAL A 59 -9.58 8.30 -6.01
C VAL A 59 -9.60 7.40 -7.24
N LEU A 60 -8.49 6.74 -7.56
CA LEU A 60 -8.40 5.80 -8.67
C LEU A 60 -9.33 4.59 -8.49
N MET A 61 -9.38 4.00 -7.28
CA MET A 61 -10.32 2.92 -7.00
C MET A 61 -11.78 3.39 -7.16
N LYS A 62 -12.10 4.58 -6.66
CA LYS A 62 -13.46 5.16 -6.76
C LYS A 62 -13.86 5.56 -8.19
N SER A 63 -12.94 6.07 -9.00
CA SER A 63 -13.25 6.41 -10.39
C SER A 63 -13.54 5.16 -11.22
N LYS A 64 -12.81 4.06 -10.98
CA LYS A 64 -13.08 2.77 -11.64
C LYS A 64 -14.46 2.21 -11.30
N LEU A 65 -14.89 2.33 -10.05
CA LEU A 65 -16.27 2.00 -9.62
C LEU A 65 -17.36 2.82 -10.34
N LYS A 66 -17.07 4.08 -10.73
CA LYS A 66 -18.05 4.95 -11.40
C LYS A 66 -18.23 4.64 -12.89
N HIS A 67 -17.20 4.10 -13.54
CA HIS A 67 -17.16 3.84 -14.98
C HIS A 67 -17.37 2.35 -15.36
N GLY A 68 -17.41 1.44 -14.38
CA GLY A 68 -17.69 0.02 -14.59
C GLY A 68 -19.15 -0.26 -14.98
N LYS A 69 -19.37 -1.24 -15.87
CA LYS A 69 -20.70 -1.59 -16.43
C LYS A 69 -21.65 -2.27 -15.41
N LEU A 70 -21.14 -2.72 -14.26
CA LEU A 70 -21.87 -3.51 -13.27
C LEU A 70 -22.30 -2.65 -12.05
N ARG A 71 -23.14 -1.64 -12.30
CA ARG A 71 -23.57 -0.64 -11.30
C ARG A 71 -24.39 -1.17 -10.11
N ALA A 72 -24.93 -2.39 -10.17
CA ALA A 72 -25.88 -2.88 -9.14
C ALA A 72 -25.44 -4.14 -8.37
N VAL A 73 -24.53 -4.97 -8.92
CA VAL A 73 -24.24 -6.30 -8.35
C VAL A 73 -22.96 -6.32 -7.49
N ASN A 74 -22.02 -5.38 -7.70
CA ASN A 74 -20.65 -5.48 -7.16
C ASN A 74 -20.30 -4.51 -6.00
N TYR A 75 -21.27 -3.82 -5.39
CA TYR A 75 -20.98 -2.95 -4.22
C TYR A 75 -20.33 -3.73 -3.06
N GLN A 76 -20.64 -5.03 -2.95
CA GLN A 76 -20.04 -5.96 -1.98
C GLN A 76 -18.53 -6.19 -2.16
N ASN A 77 -17.97 -5.96 -3.36
CA ASN A 77 -16.54 -6.15 -3.66
C ASN A 77 -15.75 -4.83 -3.72
N SER A 78 -16.29 -3.73 -3.18
CA SER A 78 -15.63 -2.44 -3.21
C SER A 78 -14.50 -2.34 -2.16
N VAL A 79 -13.32 -1.90 -2.61
CA VAL A 79 -12.17 -1.65 -1.72
C VAL A 79 -12.46 -0.41 -0.85
N SER A 80 -12.40 -0.58 0.47
CA SER A 80 -12.68 0.50 1.43
C SER A 80 -11.47 1.41 1.64
N LYS A 81 -11.70 2.67 2.04
CA LYS A 81 -10.61 3.60 2.37
C LYS A 81 -9.72 3.06 3.50
N ALA A 82 -10.30 2.36 4.47
CA ALA A 82 -9.57 1.73 5.55
C ALA A 82 -8.64 0.61 5.04
N GLN A 83 -9.10 -0.22 4.11
CA GLN A 83 -8.28 -1.26 3.49
C GLN A 83 -7.09 -0.66 2.73
N ILE A 84 -7.32 0.39 1.94
CA ILE A 84 -6.26 1.10 1.21
C ILE A 84 -5.23 1.66 2.19
N ASN A 85 -5.71 2.38 3.22
CA ASN A 85 -4.85 3.01 4.21
C ASN A 85 -4.00 1.98 4.95
N TRP A 86 -4.61 0.86 5.36
CA TRP A 86 -3.91 -0.19 6.08
C TRP A 86 -2.89 -0.91 5.21
N LEU A 87 -3.21 -1.23 3.94
CA LEU A 87 -2.28 -1.86 3.02
C LEU A 87 -1.10 -0.94 2.70
N ALA A 88 -1.37 0.33 2.40
CA ALA A 88 -0.33 1.33 2.15
C ALA A 88 0.55 1.50 3.38
N ALA A 89 -0.04 1.75 4.55
CA ALA A 89 0.72 1.97 5.77
C ALA A 89 1.59 0.75 6.11
N THR A 90 1.06 -0.46 5.95
CA THR A 90 1.84 -1.69 6.16
C THR A 90 3.00 -1.82 5.16
N ALA A 91 2.77 -1.55 3.87
CA ALA A 91 3.80 -1.64 2.84
C ALA A 91 4.95 -0.66 3.08
N PHE A 92 4.62 0.62 3.30
CA PHE A 92 5.61 1.67 3.60
C PHE A 92 6.33 1.39 4.91
N GLN A 93 5.62 0.93 5.96
CA GLN A 93 6.25 0.60 7.23
C GLN A 93 7.25 -0.54 7.06
N ARG A 94 6.91 -1.63 6.34
CA ARG A 94 7.83 -2.75 6.13
C ARG A 94 9.08 -2.36 5.34
N ALA A 95 8.95 -1.48 4.35
CA ALA A 95 10.10 -0.96 3.59
C ALA A 95 11.03 -0.13 4.49
N LEU A 96 10.46 0.79 5.29
CA LEU A 96 11.23 1.74 6.10
C LEU A 96 11.71 1.19 7.45
N LYS A 97 11.05 0.18 8.01
CA LYS A 97 11.38 -0.39 9.34
C LYS A 97 12.78 -1.00 9.38
N LYS A 98 13.28 -1.51 8.25
CA LYS A 98 14.68 -1.96 8.10
C LYS A 98 15.70 -0.84 8.36
N ARG A 99 15.25 0.42 8.42
CA ARG A 99 16.05 1.66 8.50
C ARG A 99 15.47 2.63 9.54
N GLN A 100 14.93 2.08 10.63
CA GLN A 100 14.13 2.83 11.62
C GLN A 100 14.83 4.04 12.25
N SER A 101 16.17 4.02 12.39
CA SER A 101 16.94 5.12 12.98
C SER A 101 16.85 6.43 12.18
N VAL A 102 16.60 6.34 10.88
CA VAL A 102 16.49 7.52 9.99
C VAL A 102 15.04 7.96 9.83
N TYR A 103 14.08 7.03 9.86
CA TYR A 103 12.69 7.28 9.48
C TYR A 103 11.70 7.24 10.65
N GLY A 104 12.15 7.46 11.89
CA GLY A 104 11.33 7.34 13.10
C GLY A 104 10.01 8.13 13.06
N ILE A 105 10.03 9.39 12.57
CA ILE A 105 8.81 10.22 12.49
C ILE A 105 7.83 9.64 11.46
N ILE A 106 8.35 9.14 10.33
CA ILE A 106 7.51 8.49 9.31
C ILE A 106 6.90 7.21 9.86
N LEU A 107 7.68 6.39 10.59
CA LEU A 107 7.17 5.17 11.21
C LEU A 107 6.07 5.47 12.22
N ALA A 108 6.22 6.48 13.07
CA ALA A 108 5.19 6.91 14.01
C ALA A 108 3.90 7.39 13.29
N TYR A 109 4.03 8.11 12.18
CA TYR A 109 2.89 8.47 11.33
C TYR A 109 2.19 7.23 10.76
N LEU A 110 2.95 6.26 10.25
CA LEU A 110 2.41 5.03 9.69
C LEU A 110 1.72 4.17 10.76
N ASP A 111 2.26 4.11 11.97
CA ASP A 111 1.62 3.45 13.12
C ASP A 111 0.28 4.10 13.47
N LYS A 112 0.21 5.44 13.47
CA LYS A 112 -1.05 6.16 13.66
C LYS A 112 -2.07 5.81 12.57
N CYS A 113 -1.62 5.74 11.31
CA CYS A 113 -2.47 5.31 10.19
C CYS A 113 -3.00 3.89 10.42
N LEU A 114 -2.13 2.92 10.78
CA LEU A 114 -2.52 1.54 11.04
C LEU A 114 -3.52 1.40 12.18
N SER A 115 -3.35 2.16 13.26
CA SER A 115 -4.30 2.17 14.39
C SER A 115 -5.67 2.73 13.97
N SER A 116 -5.70 3.78 13.14
CA SER A 116 -6.94 4.38 12.65
C SER A 116 -7.66 3.57 11.56
N SER A 117 -6.94 2.67 10.88
CA SER A 117 -7.45 1.91 9.72
C SER A 117 -7.56 0.42 9.98
N GLN A 118 -7.75 0.01 11.24
CA GLN A 118 -7.90 -1.40 11.59
C GLN A 118 -9.08 -2.03 10.82
N PRO A 119 -8.91 -3.25 10.28
CA PRO A 119 -10.01 -3.99 9.64
C PRO A 119 -11.16 -4.18 10.64
N LYS A 120 -12.40 -4.03 10.18
CA LYS A 120 -13.58 -4.05 11.06
C LYS A 120 -13.96 -5.46 11.53
N SER A 121 -13.54 -6.47 10.76
CA SER A 121 -13.83 -7.88 11.03
C SER A 121 -12.54 -8.70 11.13
N THR A 122 -12.54 -9.71 12.02
CA THR A 122 -11.46 -10.70 12.14
C THR A 122 -11.20 -11.42 10.81
N ALA A 123 -12.24 -11.71 10.03
CA ALA A 123 -12.12 -12.35 8.72
C ALA A 123 -11.43 -11.42 7.69
N GLU A 124 -11.75 -10.13 7.73
CA GLU A 124 -11.12 -9.11 6.88
C GLU A 124 -9.63 -8.96 7.24
N LYS A 125 -9.32 -8.88 8.54
CA LYS A 125 -7.95 -8.85 9.05
C LYS A 125 -7.15 -10.07 8.60
N ALA A 126 -7.71 -11.27 8.73
CA ALA A 126 -7.08 -12.51 8.30
C ALA A 126 -6.81 -12.52 6.78
N ARG A 127 -7.75 -12.04 5.97
CA ARG A 127 -7.57 -11.90 4.51
C ARG A 127 -6.43 -10.95 4.17
N MET A 128 -6.41 -9.77 4.78
CA MET A 128 -5.37 -8.76 4.53
C MET A 128 -3.98 -9.22 4.99
N GLN A 129 -3.91 -9.93 6.12
CA GLN A 129 -2.67 -10.57 6.57
C GLN A 129 -2.20 -11.68 5.62
N ARG A 130 -3.11 -12.51 5.11
CA ARG A 130 -2.79 -13.53 4.10
C ARG A 130 -2.21 -12.90 2.85
N ILE A 131 -2.80 -11.82 2.35
CA ILE A 131 -2.30 -11.05 1.19
C ILE A 131 -0.86 -10.59 1.42
N ILE A 132 -0.55 -10.01 2.58
CA ILE A 132 0.82 -9.58 2.90
C ILE A 132 1.78 -10.77 2.92
N ARG A 133 1.39 -11.88 3.57
CA ARG A 133 2.22 -13.09 3.65
C ARG A 133 2.53 -13.67 2.28
N THR A 134 1.52 -13.80 1.42
CA THR A 134 1.68 -14.35 0.07
C THR A 134 2.54 -13.46 -0.83
N ASN A 135 2.37 -12.14 -0.75
CA ASN A 135 3.21 -11.23 -1.54
C ASN A 135 4.65 -11.20 -1.02
N TRP A 136 4.85 -11.37 0.28
CA TRP A 136 6.19 -11.50 0.85
C TRP A 136 6.91 -12.75 0.36
N THR A 137 6.26 -13.91 0.38
CA THR A 137 6.87 -15.17 -0.11
C THR A 137 7.21 -15.09 -1.59
N LYS A 138 6.35 -14.49 -2.41
CA LYS A 138 6.67 -14.22 -3.82
C LYS A 138 7.92 -13.35 -3.97
N LYS A 139 7.98 -12.21 -3.27
CA LYS A 139 9.13 -11.31 -3.31
C LYS A 139 10.42 -11.99 -2.85
N SER A 140 10.38 -12.84 -1.81
CA SER A 140 11.56 -13.58 -1.36
C SER A 140 12.03 -14.63 -2.36
N LEU A 141 11.10 -15.30 -3.04
CA LEU A 141 11.43 -16.30 -4.08
C LEU A 141 12.05 -15.64 -5.32
N GLU A 142 11.54 -14.48 -5.73
CA GLU A 142 12.12 -13.70 -6.83
C GLU A 142 13.51 -13.18 -6.49
N MET A 143 13.72 -12.69 -5.26
CA MET A 143 15.02 -12.20 -4.81
C MET A 143 16.08 -13.30 -4.73
N ASN A 144 15.68 -14.54 -4.43
CA ASN A 144 16.57 -15.71 -4.40
C ASN A 144 16.86 -16.30 -5.80
N ARG A 145 16.11 -15.92 -6.84
CA ARG A 145 16.37 -16.34 -8.24
C ARG A 145 17.27 -15.37 -9.00
N ALA A 146 17.55 -14.20 -8.43
CA ALA A 146 18.38 -13.15 -9.03
C ALA A 146 19.84 -13.19 -8.53
N ILE A 147 20.24 -14.27 -7.85
CA ILE A 147 21.59 -14.59 -7.37
C ILE A 147 21.96 -15.93 -7.99
#